data_AF-A0A8K0VW91-F1
#
_entry.id   AF-A0A8K0VW91-F1
#
_cell.length_a   1.000
_cell.length_b   1.000
_cell.length_c   1.000
_cell.angle_alpha   90.00
_cell.angle_beta   90.00
_cell.angle_gamma   90.00
#
_symmetry.space_group_name_H-M   'P 1'
#
loop_
_entity.id
_entity.type
_entity.pdbx_description
1 polymer ?
#
loop_
_entity_poly.entity_id
_entity_poly.type
_entity_poly.pdbx_seq_one_letter_code
_entity_poly.pdbx_strand_id
1 'polypeptide(L)'
;MRFLYVLLTLVLSAMAVRLGHQHGNAHHHGLELRAIVTEVQVVTVTQILTVTVGTDTSTSSATNTSSSTAPSSTSPHNNTTGGTHAFKSLDTIPDTVTLLNSCDYPVYLWSVGHNCDGTEAVGQLIAPHDTYKESIRRCEIGGIALKISRIMDALMPMQFEYTVWASDSSMLSYDIAYLDCLKNDHGQKDISPCAGAELGVQAVGDGDAKSFRCGAGEWCSVQAYVVPAFDYQAGAPVGGCKVHHDVAFELCAGNR
;
A
#
# COMPACT_ATOMS: atom_id res chain seq x y z
N MET A 1 -26.34 -0.40 -68.30
CA MET A 1 -24.94 0.07 -68.39
C MET A 1 -24.10 -0.79 -67.45
N ARG A 2 -23.19 -1.56 -68.03
CA ARG A 2 -22.17 -2.40 -67.36
C ARG A 2 -20.88 -1.58 -67.19
N PHE A 3 -19.90 -2.17 -66.49
CA PHE A 3 -18.49 -1.80 -66.27
C PHE A 3 -18.22 -1.28 -64.84
N LEU A 4 -17.22 -1.76 -64.08
CA LEU A 4 -16.10 -2.67 -64.36
C LEU A 4 -15.53 -3.17 -63.00
N TYR A 5 -15.24 -4.47 -62.92
CA TYR A 5 -14.40 -5.10 -61.89
C TYR A 5 -12.93 -4.72 -62.11
N VAL A 6 -12.18 -4.36 -61.06
CA VAL A 6 -10.71 -4.50 -61.06
C VAL A 6 -10.28 -5.16 -59.74
N LEU A 7 -9.99 -6.46 -59.86
CA LEU A 7 -9.04 -7.16 -59.02
C LEU A 7 -7.64 -6.59 -59.31
N LEU A 8 -6.84 -6.30 -58.28
CA LEU A 8 -5.38 -6.34 -58.40
C LEU A 8 -4.78 -7.01 -57.16
N THR A 9 -3.90 -7.95 -57.46
CA THR A 9 -3.30 -8.98 -56.61
C THR A 9 -2.02 -8.52 -55.89
N LEU A 10 -1.77 -9.18 -54.75
CA LEU A 10 -0.51 -9.50 -54.07
C LEU A 10 0.82 -8.90 -54.58
N VAL A 11 1.60 -8.36 -53.63
CA VAL A 11 3.06 -8.62 -53.53
C VAL A 11 3.41 -8.94 -52.08
N LEU A 12 3.87 -10.17 -51.87
CA LEU A 12 4.60 -10.64 -50.70
C LEU A 12 5.99 -9.98 -50.68
N SER A 13 6.43 -9.45 -49.54
CA SER A 13 7.85 -9.40 -49.17
C SER A 13 7.98 -9.17 -47.66
N ALA A 14 8.43 -10.22 -46.98
CA ALA A 14 8.96 -10.13 -45.63
C ALA A 14 10.28 -9.36 -45.66
N MET A 15 10.40 -8.32 -44.82
CA MET A 15 11.68 -7.90 -44.26
C MET A 15 11.47 -7.56 -42.79
N ALA A 16 11.97 -8.46 -41.93
CA ALA A 16 12.29 -8.16 -40.56
C ALA A 16 13.43 -7.14 -40.56
N VAL A 17 13.12 -5.89 -40.22
CA VAL A 17 14.14 -4.91 -39.82
C VAL A 17 14.03 -4.74 -38.32
N ARG A 18 15.00 -5.31 -37.61
CA ARG A 18 15.30 -4.93 -36.24
C ARG A 18 15.75 -3.47 -36.24
N LEU A 19 14.84 -2.54 -35.97
CA LEU A 19 15.27 -1.24 -35.44
C LEU A 19 15.58 -1.43 -33.96
N GLY A 20 16.85 -1.73 -33.69
CA GLY A 20 17.44 -1.43 -32.38
C GLY A 20 17.38 0.08 -32.18
N HIS A 21 16.45 0.55 -31.35
CA HIS A 21 16.54 1.87 -30.77
C HIS A 21 17.55 1.81 -29.63
N GLN A 22 18.76 2.30 -29.94
CA GLN A 22 19.71 2.75 -28.94
C GLN A 22 19.07 3.87 -28.11
N HIS A 23 18.60 3.52 -26.91
CA HIS A 23 18.46 4.48 -25.81
C HIS A 23 19.53 4.16 -24.75
N GLY A 24 20.79 4.24 -25.18
CA GLY A 24 21.96 4.29 -24.31
C GLY A 24 22.67 5.61 -24.52
N ASN A 25 22.10 6.69 -23.97
CA ASN A 25 22.80 7.96 -23.64
C ASN A 25 21.78 9.04 -23.25
N ALA A 26 21.28 8.99 -22.02
CA ALA A 26 20.65 10.15 -21.39
C ALA A 26 20.61 10.08 -19.85
N HIS A 27 21.56 9.40 -19.20
CA HIS A 27 21.79 9.56 -17.75
C HIS A 27 23.29 9.54 -17.43
N HIS A 28 24.06 10.40 -18.11
CA HIS A 28 25.33 10.92 -17.59
C HIS A 28 25.09 12.35 -17.09
N HIS A 29 24.19 12.52 -16.12
CA HIS A 29 24.30 13.65 -15.22
C HIS A 29 25.24 13.25 -14.11
N GLY A 30 26.33 14.01 -14.02
CA GLY A 30 27.45 13.73 -13.12
C GLY A 30 26.97 13.46 -11.71
N LEU A 31 27.56 12.43 -11.11
CA LEU A 31 27.71 12.31 -9.67
C LEU A 31 28.60 13.47 -9.20
N GLU A 32 28.08 14.70 -9.17
CA GLU A 32 28.48 15.62 -8.12
C GLU A 32 27.93 15.01 -6.84
N LEU A 33 28.80 14.28 -6.14
CA LEU A 33 28.66 14.01 -4.72
C LEU A 33 28.58 15.36 -4.01
N ARG A 34 27.39 15.96 -3.97
CA ARG A 34 27.04 16.89 -2.90
C ARG A 34 27.15 16.07 -1.63
N ALA A 35 28.23 16.28 -0.89
CA ALA A 35 28.31 15.88 0.50
C ALA A 35 27.07 16.46 1.19
N ILE A 36 26.09 15.59 1.47
CA ILE A 36 25.00 15.93 2.37
C ILE A 36 25.68 16.03 3.73
N VAL A 37 25.98 17.26 4.13
CA VAL A 37 26.36 17.58 5.50
C VAL A 37 25.09 17.38 6.31
N THR A 38 24.92 16.17 6.84
CA THR A 38 23.85 15.88 7.79
C THR A 38 24.20 16.60 9.08
N GLU A 39 23.64 17.78 9.28
CA GLU A 39 23.69 18.46 10.56
C GLU A 39 22.86 17.62 11.55
N VAL A 40 23.54 16.82 12.36
CA VAL A 40 22.91 16.04 13.42
C VAL A 40 22.45 17.02 14.49
N GLN A 41 21.20 17.47 14.40
CA GLN A 41 20.58 18.19 15.51
C GLN A 41 20.33 17.21 16.66
N VAL A 42 21.12 17.37 17.71
CA VAL A 42 20.92 16.65 18.97
C VAL A 42 19.72 17.28 19.68
N VAL A 43 18.53 16.71 19.48
CA VAL A 43 17.32 17.11 20.21
C VAL A 43 17.41 16.55 21.63
N THR A 44 17.68 17.43 22.59
CA THR A 44 17.65 17.07 24.01
C THR A 44 16.21 17.16 24.50
N VAL A 45 15.54 16.02 24.65
CA VAL A 45 14.18 15.95 25.21
C VAL A 45 14.28 15.99 26.73
N THR A 46 13.93 17.12 27.34
CA THR A 46 13.78 17.24 28.79
C THR A 46 12.41 16.70 29.19
N GLN A 47 12.34 15.45 29.66
CA GLN A 47 11.11 14.91 30.25
C GLN A 47 11.00 15.36 31.70
N ILE A 48 9.94 16.13 32.01
CA ILE A 48 9.62 16.52 33.39
C ILE A 48 8.73 15.42 33.98
N LEU A 49 9.34 14.49 34.72
CA LEU A 49 8.62 13.46 35.44
C LEU A 49 8.01 14.07 36.71
N THR A 50 6.68 14.23 36.72
CA THR A 50 5.97 14.65 37.93
C THR A 50 5.66 13.42 38.78
N VAL A 51 6.50 13.15 39.78
CA VAL A 51 6.30 12.04 40.73
C VAL A 51 5.33 12.51 41.81
N THR A 52 4.12 11.94 41.82
CA THR A 52 3.17 12.13 42.91
C THR A 52 3.42 11.05 43.95
N VAL A 53 4.01 11.43 45.09
CA VAL A 53 4.25 10.51 46.22
C VAL A 53 2.93 10.34 46.98
N GLY A 54 2.20 9.27 46.68
CA GLY A 54 1.11 8.79 47.52
C GLY A 54 1.70 8.13 48.77
N THR A 55 1.27 8.59 49.94
CA THR A 55 1.60 7.97 51.22
C THR A 55 0.75 6.71 51.41
N ASP A 56 1.42 5.64 51.82
CA ASP A 56 0.91 4.28 51.94
C ASP A 56 -0.34 4.15 52.82
N THR A 57 -1.18 3.15 52.50
CA THR A 57 -1.83 2.37 53.55
C THR A 57 -1.85 0.90 53.11
N SER A 58 -0.98 0.12 53.73
CA SER A 58 -0.89 -1.32 53.56
C SER A 58 -2.11 -2.03 54.14
N THR A 59 -2.66 -3.00 53.41
CA THR A 59 -3.39 -4.12 54.03
C THR A 59 -3.16 -5.38 53.19
N SER A 60 -2.81 -6.45 53.90
CA SER A 60 -2.25 -7.69 53.40
C SER A 60 -3.26 -8.67 52.80
N SER A 61 -2.70 -9.69 52.14
CA SER A 61 -3.17 -11.08 51.98
C SER A 61 -4.26 -11.39 50.95
N ALA A 62 -3.88 -12.11 49.89
CA ALA A 62 -4.29 -13.51 49.68
C ALA A 62 -3.53 -14.15 48.51
N THR A 63 -2.90 -15.28 48.81
CA THR A 63 -2.34 -16.27 47.89
C THR A 63 -3.44 -16.88 47.03
N ASN A 64 -3.25 -16.93 45.70
CA ASN A 64 -3.99 -17.86 44.85
C ASN A 64 -3.06 -18.50 43.82
N THR A 65 -2.77 -19.77 44.09
CA THR A 65 -2.15 -20.74 43.20
C THR A 65 -3.17 -21.17 42.16
N SER A 66 -2.91 -21.01 40.87
CA SER A 66 -3.69 -21.65 39.80
C SER A 66 -2.82 -21.89 38.57
N SER A 67 -2.49 -23.18 38.42
CA SER A 67 -2.21 -23.96 37.21
C SER A 67 -2.01 -23.25 35.88
N SER A 68 -0.84 -23.50 35.31
CA SER A 68 -0.49 -23.36 33.91
C SER A 68 -1.42 -24.15 32.99
N THR A 69 -2.01 -23.47 32.01
CA THR A 69 -2.45 -24.10 30.77
C THR A 69 -1.90 -23.25 29.63
N ALA A 70 -0.81 -23.74 29.03
CA ALA A 70 -0.24 -23.16 27.83
C ALA A 70 -1.28 -23.25 26.70
N PRO A 71 -1.63 -22.16 26.02
CA PRO A 71 -2.42 -22.25 24.81
C PRO A 71 -1.53 -22.86 23.71
N SER A 72 -1.87 -24.07 23.28
CA SER A 72 -1.34 -24.65 22.05
C SER A 72 -1.77 -23.75 20.88
N SER A 73 -0.82 -22.99 20.33
CA SER A 73 -0.97 -22.29 19.07
C SER A 73 -1.00 -23.33 17.94
N THR A 74 -2.16 -23.90 17.68
CA THR A 74 -2.42 -24.61 16.44
C THR A 74 -2.58 -23.58 15.33
N SER A 75 -1.49 -23.28 14.62
CA SER A 75 -1.55 -22.56 13.35
C SER A 75 -2.34 -23.40 12.35
N PRO A 76 -3.49 -22.94 11.82
CA PRO A 76 -4.08 -23.57 10.66
C PRO A 76 -3.38 -23.00 9.41
N HIS A 77 -2.14 -23.44 9.17
CA HIS A 77 -1.54 -23.37 7.85
C HIS A 77 -2.01 -24.60 7.06
N ASN A 78 -3.12 -24.46 6.35
CA ASN A 78 -3.34 -25.06 5.03
C ASN A 78 -4.74 -24.70 4.55
N ASN A 79 -4.83 -23.70 3.69
CA ASN A 79 -5.84 -23.72 2.64
C ASN A 79 -5.29 -23.09 1.36
N THR A 80 -4.35 -23.83 0.76
CA THR A 80 -4.00 -23.69 -0.65
C THR A 80 -5.13 -24.28 -1.48
N THR A 81 -6.02 -23.44 -2.01
CA THR A 81 -6.67 -23.62 -3.32
C THR A 81 -7.69 -22.50 -3.56
N GLY A 82 -7.29 -21.47 -4.32
CA GLY A 82 -8.10 -20.82 -5.37
C GLY A 82 -9.55 -20.45 -5.10
N GLY A 83 -9.95 -20.22 -3.85
CA GLY A 83 -11.23 -19.63 -3.51
C GLY A 83 -11.11 -18.14 -3.73
N THR A 84 -12.00 -17.56 -4.54
CA THR A 84 -12.30 -16.13 -4.49
C THR A 84 -12.48 -15.75 -3.02
N HIS A 85 -11.48 -15.13 -2.42
CA HIS A 85 -11.59 -14.58 -1.07
C HIS A 85 -12.66 -13.50 -1.17
N ALA A 86 -13.87 -13.85 -0.77
CA ALA A 86 -15.03 -12.98 -0.84
C ALA A 86 -14.93 -11.95 0.29
N PHE A 87 -13.96 -11.04 0.18
CA PHE A 87 -13.88 -9.89 1.05
C PHE A 87 -15.18 -9.09 0.92
N LYS A 88 -15.67 -8.61 2.06
CA LYS A 88 -16.80 -7.70 2.10
C LYS A 88 -16.46 -6.47 1.28
N SER A 89 -17.41 -6.01 0.47
CA SER A 89 -17.20 -4.78 -0.30
C SER A 89 -16.93 -3.60 0.64
N LEU A 90 -16.10 -2.67 0.19
CA LEU A 90 -15.91 -1.39 0.84
C LEU A 90 -16.87 -0.37 0.24
N ASP A 91 -17.37 0.51 1.08
CA ASP A 91 -18.13 1.68 0.68
C ASP A 91 -17.15 2.84 0.49
N THR A 92 -17.26 3.53 -0.64
CA THR A 92 -16.52 4.73 -0.99
C THR A 92 -17.26 5.98 -0.50
N ILE A 93 -16.51 7.05 -0.21
CA ILE A 93 -17.06 8.33 0.28
C ILE A 93 -16.54 9.46 -0.61
N PRO A 94 -17.43 10.25 -1.27
CA PRO A 94 -17.03 11.32 -2.19
C PRO A 94 -15.93 12.24 -1.67
N ASP A 95 -14.98 12.51 -2.56
CA ASP A 95 -13.77 13.32 -2.38
C ASP A 95 -12.88 12.88 -1.19
N THR A 96 -12.96 11.60 -0.78
CA THR A 96 -12.30 11.08 0.43
C THR A 96 -11.51 9.80 0.16
N VAL A 97 -10.28 9.74 0.63
CA VAL A 97 -9.55 8.47 0.77
C VAL A 97 -9.86 7.87 2.13
N THR A 98 -10.29 6.61 2.15
CA THR A 98 -10.58 5.89 3.39
C THR A 98 -9.66 4.69 3.58
N LEU A 99 -9.24 4.44 4.82
CA LEU A 99 -8.52 3.23 5.20
C LEU A 99 -9.20 2.61 6.42
N LEU A 100 -9.79 1.44 6.23
CA LEU A 100 -10.36 0.64 7.30
C LEU A 100 -9.30 -0.31 7.88
N ASN A 101 -9.05 -0.21 9.18
CA ASN A 101 -8.24 -1.17 9.90
C ASN A 101 -9.14 -2.28 10.46
N SER A 102 -9.40 -3.34 9.68
CA SER A 102 -10.16 -4.50 10.17
C SER A 102 -9.32 -5.46 11.01
N CYS A 103 -8.07 -5.12 11.33
CA CYS A 103 -7.23 -5.93 12.17
C CYS A 103 -7.65 -5.82 13.65
N ASP A 104 -7.35 -6.86 14.44
CA ASP A 104 -7.56 -6.86 15.90
C ASP A 104 -6.46 -6.12 16.67
N TYR A 105 -5.60 -5.37 15.97
CA TYR A 105 -4.52 -4.57 16.53
C TYR A 105 -4.50 -3.17 15.92
N PRO A 106 -4.01 -2.16 16.67
CA PRO A 106 -3.86 -0.83 16.14
C PRO A 106 -2.72 -0.76 15.11
N VAL A 107 -2.82 0.18 14.19
CA VAL A 107 -1.74 0.51 13.23
C VAL A 107 -1.42 2.00 13.27
N TYR A 108 -0.25 2.37 12.76
CA TYR A 108 0.19 3.75 12.62
C TYR A 108 0.27 4.09 11.13
N LEU A 109 -0.28 5.24 10.76
CA LEU A 109 -0.35 5.72 9.38
C LEU A 109 0.45 7.02 9.19
N TRP A 110 1.19 7.08 8.10
CA TRP A 110 1.75 8.31 7.54
C TRP A 110 1.17 8.53 6.14
N SER A 111 0.67 9.73 5.89
CA SER A 111 0.16 10.13 4.57
C SER A 111 1.14 11.10 3.93
N VAL A 112 2.02 10.59 3.08
CA VAL A 112 3.21 11.30 2.60
C VAL A 112 3.10 11.57 1.10
N GLY A 113 3.45 12.78 0.67
CA GLY A 113 3.61 13.11 -0.74
C GLY A 113 4.57 14.29 -0.94
N HIS A 114 4.82 14.68 -2.19
CA HIS A 114 5.72 15.78 -2.51
C HIS A 114 4.96 17.03 -2.96
N ASN A 115 5.09 18.12 -2.19
CA ASN A 115 4.43 19.41 -2.45
C ASN A 115 2.93 19.24 -2.74
N CYS A 116 2.23 18.58 -1.82
CA CYS A 116 0.81 18.32 -1.97
C CYS A 116 -0.02 19.36 -1.23
N ASP A 117 -1.25 19.57 -1.67
CA ASP A 117 -2.24 20.29 -0.88
C ASP A 117 -2.65 19.49 0.37
N GLY A 118 -3.46 20.11 1.23
CA GLY A 118 -4.00 19.46 2.44
C GLY A 118 -3.00 19.28 3.58
N THR A 119 -3.42 18.53 4.60
CA THR A 119 -2.62 18.21 5.78
C THR A 119 -2.16 16.77 5.72
N GLU A 120 -0.88 16.54 6.03
CA GLU A 120 -0.32 15.20 6.15
C GLU A 120 -0.68 14.58 7.52
N ALA A 121 -1.02 13.29 7.51
CA ALA A 121 -1.02 12.50 8.73
C ALA A 121 0.40 12.00 9.00
N VAL A 122 0.88 12.14 10.24
CA VAL A 122 2.22 11.72 10.66
C VAL A 122 2.11 10.83 11.88
N GLY A 123 2.30 9.52 11.70
CA GLY A 123 2.23 8.53 12.77
C GLY A 123 0.85 8.48 13.44
N GLN A 124 -0.21 8.71 12.67
CA GLN A 124 -1.58 8.69 13.19
C GLN A 124 -1.98 7.26 13.58
N LEU A 125 -2.36 7.09 14.85
CA LEU A 125 -2.90 5.83 15.34
C LEU A 125 -4.29 5.58 14.76
N ILE A 126 -4.50 4.40 14.18
CA ILE A 126 -5.80 3.87 13.77
C ILE A 126 -6.09 2.69 14.68
N ALA A 127 -7.12 2.82 15.52
CA ALA A 127 -7.51 1.76 16.44
C ALA A 127 -7.98 0.50 15.66
N PRO A 128 -8.00 -0.67 16.31
CA PRO A 128 -8.66 -1.85 15.76
C PRO A 128 -10.10 -1.52 15.36
N HIS A 129 -10.53 -1.99 14.19
CA HIS A 129 -11.87 -1.80 13.63
C HIS A 129 -12.28 -0.34 13.38
N ASP A 130 -11.31 0.58 13.35
CA ASP A 130 -11.53 2.00 13.10
C ASP A 130 -11.16 2.39 11.65
N THR A 131 -11.62 3.55 11.22
CA THR A 131 -11.42 4.06 9.86
C THR A 131 -10.70 5.40 9.86
N TYR A 132 -9.55 5.46 9.20
CA TYR A 132 -8.91 6.70 8.81
C TYR A 132 -9.57 7.30 7.57
N LYS A 133 -9.64 8.64 7.51
CA LYS A 133 -10.16 9.40 6.39
C LYS A 133 -9.32 10.64 6.14
N GLU A 134 -9.03 10.94 4.88
CA GLU A 134 -8.52 12.23 4.44
C GLU A 134 -9.21 12.69 3.16
N SER A 135 -9.30 14.00 2.94
CA SER A 135 -9.69 14.51 1.64
C SER A 135 -8.67 14.11 0.58
N ILE A 136 -9.12 13.81 -0.64
CA ILE A 136 -8.21 13.52 -1.76
C ILE A 136 -7.29 14.72 -1.99
N ARG A 137 -5.99 14.48 -1.93
CA ARG A 137 -4.94 15.49 -2.11
C ARG A 137 -4.36 15.46 -3.53
N ARG A 138 -3.82 16.59 -3.96
CA ARG A 138 -3.12 16.78 -5.24
C ARG A 138 -1.69 17.21 -4.98
N CYS A 139 -0.77 16.59 -5.70
CA CYS A 139 0.66 16.83 -5.59
C CYS A 139 1.21 17.43 -6.88
N GLU A 140 2.27 18.24 -6.77
CA GLU A 140 2.97 18.75 -7.96
C GLU A 140 3.64 17.61 -8.75
N ILE A 141 4.15 16.60 -8.03
CA ILE A 141 4.86 15.45 -8.60
C ILE A 141 4.42 14.18 -7.89
N GLY A 142 4.08 13.14 -8.66
CA GLY A 142 3.67 11.85 -8.12
C GLY A 142 2.31 11.89 -7.43
N GLY A 143 2.17 11.16 -6.33
CA GLY A 143 0.95 11.08 -5.54
C GLY A 143 1.21 10.97 -4.06
N ILE A 144 0.24 10.40 -3.35
CA ILE A 144 0.28 10.15 -1.92
C ILE A 144 0.52 8.67 -1.67
N ALA A 145 1.47 8.36 -0.80
CA ALA A 145 1.65 7.05 -0.21
C ALA A 145 1.10 7.08 1.24
N LEU A 146 0.07 6.28 1.48
CA LEU A 146 -0.36 5.91 2.83
C LEU A 146 0.55 4.78 3.29
N LYS A 147 1.53 5.10 4.14
CA LYS A 147 2.48 4.16 4.74
C LYS A 147 1.93 3.68 6.07
N ILE A 148 1.79 2.36 6.24
CA ILE A 148 1.18 1.75 7.43
C ILE A 148 2.15 0.77 8.10
N SER A 149 2.30 0.90 9.42
CA SER A 149 3.10 0.00 10.26
C SER A 149 2.33 -0.45 11.50
N ARG A 150 2.70 -1.62 12.04
CA ARG A 150 2.14 -2.14 13.30
C ARG A 150 2.72 -1.44 14.53
N ILE A 151 3.88 -0.82 14.38
CA ILE A 151 4.59 -0.07 15.42
C ILE A 151 4.75 1.38 14.96
N MET A 152 5.02 2.28 15.90
CA MET A 152 5.15 3.71 15.59
C MET A 152 6.51 4.02 14.95
N ASP A 153 6.80 3.35 13.83
CA ASP A 153 7.87 3.65 12.90
C ASP A 153 7.39 3.47 11.46
N ALA A 154 8.02 4.17 10.52
CA ALA A 154 7.72 4.05 9.10
C ALA A 154 8.84 3.29 8.37
N LEU A 155 9.51 2.34 9.05
CA LEU A 155 10.72 1.70 8.53
C LEU A 155 10.43 0.57 7.54
N MET A 156 9.39 -0.23 7.79
CA MET A 156 8.95 -1.32 6.91
C MET A 156 7.43 -1.24 6.64
N PRO A 157 6.94 -0.16 6.03
CA PRO A 157 5.51 0.06 5.89
C PRO A 157 4.89 -0.80 4.77
N MET A 158 3.69 -1.27 5.03
CA MET A 158 2.72 -1.58 3.97
C MET A 158 2.29 -0.26 3.30
N GLN A 159 2.06 -0.25 1.98
CA GLN A 159 1.67 0.96 1.27
C GLN A 159 0.38 0.78 0.49
N PHE A 160 -0.48 1.79 0.62
CA PHE A 160 -1.53 2.08 -0.35
C PHE A 160 -1.20 3.42 -1.00
N GLU A 161 -1.25 3.48 -2.32
CA GLU A 161 -0.91 4.69 -3.05
C GLU A 161 -2.13 5.21 -3.79
N TYR A 162 -2.23 6.54 -3.91
CA TYR A 162 -3.19 7.17 -4.80
C TYR A 162 -2.60 8.41 -5.45
N THR A 163 -3.06 8.75 -6.65
CA THR A 163 -2.58 9.91 -7.41
C THR A 163 -3.72 10.52 -8.21
N VAL A 164 -3.94 11.83 -8.05
CA VAL A 164 -4.73 12.60 -9.01
C VAL A 164 -3.81 13.03 -10.15
N TRP A 165 -4.14 12.69 -11.38
CA TRP A 165 -3.26 12.92 -12.52
C TRP A 165 -3.15 14.42 -12.84
N ALA A 166 -1.93 14.95 -12.93
CA ALA A 166 -1.72 16.36 -13.26
C ALA A 166 -2.21 16.73 -14.68
N SER A 167 -2.11 15.79 -15.63
CA SER A 167 -2.59 15.97 -17.01
C SER A 167 -4.10 15.80 -17.16
N ASP A 168 -4.75 15.15 -16.20
CA ASP A 168 -6.18 14.91 -16.18
C ASP A 168 -6.66 14.91 -14.72
N SER A 169 -7.03 16.09 -14.23
CA SER A 169 -7.52 16.25 -12.87
C SER A 169 -8.86 15.56 -12.62
N SER A 170 -9.43 14.89 -13.63
CA SER A 170 -10.59 14.04 -13.54
C SER A 170 -10.23 12.55 -13.39
N MET A 171 -8.95 12.18 -13.26
CA MET A 171 -8.52 10.79 -13.07
C MET A 171 -7.74 10.61 -11.75
N LEU A 172 -8.20 9.65 -10.94
CA LEU A 172 -7.54 9.14 -9.75
C LEU A 172 -7.02 7.74 -10.07
N SER A 173 -5.73 7.50 -9.86
CA SER A 173 -5.17 6.14 -9.84
C SER A 173 -4.86 5.70 -8.42
N TYR A 174 -4.88 4.40 -8.18
CA TYR A 174 -4.56 3.80 -6.89
C TYR A 174 -4.02 2.39 -7.03
N ASP A 175 -3.26 1.94 -6.04
CA ASP A 175 -2.71 0.59 -6.00
C ASP A 175 -2.37 0.14 -4.56
N ILE A 176 -1.91 -1.11 -4.48
CA ILE A 176 -1.45 -1.79 -3.27
C ILE A 176 0.03 -2.10 -3.47
N ALA A 177 0.89 -1.78 -2.51
CA ALA A 177 2.33 -2.03 -2.60
C ALA A 177 2.92 -2.61 -1.31
N TYR A 178 3.59 -3.75 -1.44
CA TYR A 178 4.31 -4.42 -0.35
C TYR A 178 5.81 -4.12 -0.35
N LEU A 179 6.28 -3.29 -1.27
CA LEU A 179 7.71 -3.17 -1.64
C LEU A 179 8.63 -2.83 -0.46
N ASP A 180 8.15 -2.03 0.50
CA ASP A 180 8.95 -1.56 1.63
C ASP A 180 8.89 -2.48 2.85
N CYS A 181 8.01 -3.49 2.86
CA CYS A 181 7.81 -4.41 4.01
C CYS A 181 8.05 -5.88 3.67
N LEU A 182 8.01 -6.25 2.39
CA LEU A 182 8.26 -7.62 1.97
C LEU A 182 9.73 -7.99 2.13
N LYS A 183 9.98 -9.29 2.30
CA LYS A 183 11.32 -9.87 2.17
C LYS A 183 11.35 -10.69 0.90
N ASN A 184 12.18 -10.26 -0.05
CA ASN A 184 12.44 -10.96 -1.29
C ASN A 184 13.91 -11.32 -1.51
N ASP A 185 14.74 -11.13 -0.49
CA ASP A 185 16.15 -11.52 -0.53
C ASP A 185 16.27 -13.00 -0.91
N HIS A 186 17.12 -13.29 -1.89
CA HIS A 186 17.34 -14.65 -2.39
C HIS A 186 16.08 -15.34 -2.94
N GLY A 187 15.11 -14.59 -3.45
CA GLY A 187 13.89 -15.13 -4.05
C GLY A 187 12.82 -15.53 -3.03
N GLN A 188 12.95 -15.09 -1.78
CA GLN A 188 11.88 -15.20 -0.79
C GLN A 188 10.60 -14.52 -1.28
N LYS A 189 9.46 -15.04 -0.82
CA LYS A 189 8.14 -14.48 -1.09
C LYS A 189 7.41 -14.28 0.23
N ASP A 190 8.02 -13.51 1.12
CA ASP A 190 7.53 -13.28 2.48
C ASP A 190 6.97 -11.87 2.62
N ILE A 191 5.65 -11.78 2.75
CA ILE A 191 4.92 -10.53 3.06
C ILE A 191 4.42 -10.50 4.51
N SER A 192 4.80 -11.46 5.35
CA SER A 192 4.38 -11.48 6.77
C SER A 192 4.77 -10.25 7.60
N PRO A 193 5.82 -9.47 7.27
CA PRO A 193 6.11 -8.22 7.98
C PRO A 193 5.14 -7.08 7.63
N CYS A 194 4.44 -7.17 6.51
CA CYS A 194 3.50 -6.15 6.05
C CYS A 194 2.24 -6.14 6.90
N ALA A 195 1.87 -4.97 7.42
CA ALA A 195 0.64 -4.81 8.21
C ALA A 195 -0.59 -5.27 7.39
N GLY A 196 -1.49 -6.02 8.03
CA GLY A 196 -2.72 -6.51 7.41
C GLY A 196 -2.59 -7.73 6.50
N ALA A 197 -1.39 -8.07 6.02
CA ALA A 197 -1.19 -9.13 5.03
C ALA A 197 -1.63 -10.53 5.53
N GLU A 198 -1.55 -10.79 6.83
CA GLU A 198 -1.91 -12.07 7.47
C GLU A 198 -3.40 -12.43 7.36
N LEU A 199 -4.27 -11.45 7.14
CA LEU A 199 -5.71 -11.66 6.89
C LEU A 199 -6.15 -11.07 5.54
N GLY A 200 -5.20 -10.64 4.72
CA GLY A 200 -5.43 -10.09 3.39
C GLY A 200 -5.72 -8.59 3.39
N VAL A 201 -5.59 -7.98 2.22
CA VAL A 201 -5.83 -6.54 2.00
C VAL A 201 -6.63 -6.33 0.74
N GLN A 202 -7.32 -5.20 0.65
CA GLN A 202 -8.00 -4.81 -0.58
C GLN A 202 -8.00 -3.30 -0.82
N ALA A 203 -8.19 -2.94 -2.08
CA ALA A 203 -8.40 -1.59 -2.56
C ALA A 203 -9.59 -1.58 -3.52
N VAL A 204 -10.51 -0.65 -3.32
CA VAL A 204 -11.74 -0.51 -4.11
C VAL A 204 -11.88 0.95 -4.52
N GLY A 205 -11.98 1.19 -5.82
CA GLY A 205 -12.44 2.48 -6.34
C GLY A 205 -13.95 2.46 -6.55
N ASP A 206 -14.58 3.63 -6.58
CA ASP A 206 -16.03 3.73 -6.77
C ASP A 206 -16.49 3.34 -8.21
N GLY A 207 -17.75 2.92 -8.32
CA GLY A 207 -18.38 2.47 -9.58
C GLY A 207 -17.78 1.18 -10.15
N ASP A 208 -17.54 1.17 -11.47
CA ASP A 208 -16.97 0.02 -12.20
C ASP A 208 -15.44 -0.06 -12.11
N ALA A 209 -14.82 0.67 -11.19
CA ALA A 209 -13.37 0.71 -11.05
C ALA A 209 -12.81 -0.65 -10.62
N LYS A 210 -11.57 -0.94 -11.05
CA LYS A 210 -10.91 -2.21 -10.79
C LYS A 210 -10.61 -2.38 -9.30
N SER A 211 -11.27 -3.33 -8.65
CA SER A 211 -10.90 -3.73 -7.28
C SER A 211 -9.65 -4.61 -7.26
N PHE A 212 -8.81 -4.41 -6.25
CA PHE A 212 -7.65 -5.25 -5.94
C PHE A 212 -7.87 -6.00 -4.65
N ARG A 213 -7.58 -7.31 -4.65
CA ARG A 213 -7.78 -8.18 -3.48
C ARG A 213 -6.63 -9.15 -3.38
N CYS A 214 -5.93 -9.14 -2.25
CA CYS A 214 -4.87 -10.07 -1.93
C CYS A 214 -5.30 -10.90 -0.72
N GLY A 215 -5.35 -12.23 -0.88
CA GLY A 215 -5.67 -13.16 0.20
C GLY A 215 -4.65 -13.11 1.35
N ALA A 216 -5.02 -13.74 2.46
CA ALA A 216 -4.14 -13.90 3.63
C ALA A 216 -2.79 -14.54 3.24
N GLY A 217 -1.70 -13.80 3.45
CA GLY A 217 -0.33 -14.22 3.15
C GLY A 217 -0.04 -14.47 1.66
N GLU A 218 -0.92 -14.03 0.75
CA GLU A 218 -0.81 -14.32 -0.67
C GLU A 218 0.21 -13.41 -1.35
N TRP A 219 1.17 -14.01 -2.07
CA TRP A 219 2.03 -13.29 -3.02
C TRP A 219 1.25 -12.91 -4.29
N CYS A 220 0.40 -11.89 -4.17
CA CYS A 220 -0.60 -11.50 -5.16
C CYS A 220 -0.04 -10.59 -6.28
N SER A 221 0.93 -11.09 -7.05
CA SER A 221 1.70 -10.25 -7.99
C SER A 221 0.88 -9.53 -9.08
N VAL A 222 -0.34 -9.95 -9.37
CA VAL A 222 -1.23 -9.29 -10.36
C VAL A 222 -2.21 -8.28 -9.73
N GLN A 223 -2.25 -8.22 -8.40
CA GLN A 223 -3.16 -7.39 -7.61
C GLN A 223 -2.42 -6.36 -6.74
N ALA A 224 -1.12 -6.55 -6.50
CA ALA A 224 -0.28 -5.62 -5.74
C ALA A 224 1.15 -5.61 -6.27
N TYR A 225 1.85 -4.49 -6.04
CA TYR A 225 3.28 -4.37 -6.28
C TYR A 225 4.06 -5.19 -5.26
N VAL A 226 4.60 -6.30 -5.74
CA VAL A 226 5.59 -7.15 -5.04
C VAL A 226 6.95 -7.15 -5.76
N VAL A 227 7.02 -6.45 -6.90
CA VAL A 227 8.23 -6.18 -7.69
C VAL A 227 8.19 -4.69 -8.09
N PRO A 228 9.28 -3.93 -7.94
CA PRO A 228 9.33 -2.52 -8.30
C PRO A 228 8.89 -2.28 -9.75
N ALA A 229 8.06 -1.25 -9.96
CA ALA A 229 7.52 -0.86 -11.27
C ALA A 229 6.87 -2.01 -12.08
N PHE A 230 6.46 -3.09 -11.40
CA PHE A 230 5.98 -4.32 -12.04
C PHE A 230 6.94 -4.86 -13.12
N ASP A 231 8.26 -4.67 -12.92
CA ASP A 231 9.31 -4.98 -13.90
C ASP A 231 9.05 -4.37 -15.29
N TYR A 232 8.36 -3.22 -15.33
CA TYR A 232 7.92 -2.51 -16.53
C TYR A 232 7.06 -3.35 -17.49
N GLN A 233 6.43 -4.41 -16.98
CA GLN A 233 5.54 -5.26 -17.76
C GLN A 233 4.17 -4.59 -17.93
N ALA A 234 3.46 -4.97 -18.99
CA ALA A 234 2.08 -4.56 -19.18
C ALA A 234 1.16 -5.17 -18.11
N GLY A 235 0.10 -4.45 -17.73
CA GLY A 235 -0.87 -4.95 -16.76
C GLY A 235 -0.47 -4.74 -15.30
N ALA A 236 0.33 -3.70 -15.02
CA ALA A 236 0.64 -3.27 -13.66
C ALA A 236 -0.63 -3.17 -12.79
N PRO A 237 -0.54 -3.48 -11.48
CA PRO A 237 -1.68 -3.54 -10.58
C PRO A 237 -2.17 -2.14 -10.15
N VAL A 238 -2.44 -1.28 -11.12
CA VAL A 238 -2.92 0.10 -10.93
C VAL A 238 -4.38 0.19 -11.37
N GLY A 239 -5.22 0.67 -10.46
CA GLY A 239 -6.61 0.98 -10.69
C GLY A 239 -6.77 2.43 -11.12
N GLY A 240 -7.89 2.72 -11.77
CA GLY A 240 -8.26 4.08 -12.13
C GLY A 240 -9.75 4.28 -11.96
N CYS A 241 -10.14 5.41 -11.38
CA CYS A 241 -11.50 5.92 -11.33
C CYS A 241 -11.51 7.42 -11.66
N LYS A 242 -12.69 7.97 -11.94
CA LYS A 242 -12.81 9.41 -12.19
C LYS A 242 -12.65 10.18 -10.87
N VAL A 243 -12.09 11.38 -10.85
CA VAL A 243 -12.05 12.24 -9.65
C VAL A 243 -13.49 12.67 -9.33
N HIS A 244 -13.80 12.79 -8.03
CA HIS A 244 -15.14 12.70 -7.41
C HIS A 244 -15.69 11.27 -7.23
N HIS A 245 -14.92 10.28 -7.68
CA HIS A 245 -15.08 8.88 -7.33
C HIS A 245 -13.85 8.47 -6.51
N ASP A 246 -14.09 7.73 -5.45
CA ASP A 246 -13.16 7.65 -4.33
C ASP A 246 -12.38 6.36 -4.33
N VAL A 247 -11.47 6.25 -3.37
CA VAL A 247 -10.77 5.01 -3.08
C VAL A 247 -10.90 4.65 -1.60
N ALA A 248 -11.24 3.39 -1.36
CA ALA A 248 -11.28 2.78 -0.05
C ALA A 248 -10.26 1.64 0.01
N PHE A 249 -9.47 1.65 1.07
CA PHE A 249 -8.47 0.64 1.38
C PHE A 249 -8.86 -0.11 2.65
N GLU A 250 -8.40 -1.35 2.77
CA GLU A 250 -8.62 -2.14 3.97
C GLU A 250 -7.45 -3.07 4.28
N LEU A 251 -7.09 -3.10 5.56
CA LEU A 251 -6.17 -4.06 6.17
C LEU A 251 -6.97 -5.18 6.83
N CYS A 252 -6.42 -6.39 6.84
CA CYS A 252 -7.07 -7.57 7.42
C CYS A 252 -8.49 -7.81 6.87
N ALA A 253 -8.66 -7.69 5.55
CA ALA A 253 -9.96 -7.74 4.89
C ALA A 253 -10.73 -9.06 5.11
N GLY A 254 -10.03 -10.14 5.45
CA GLY A 254 -10.62 -11.42 5.85
C GLY A 254 -11.23 -11.46 7.25
N ASN A 255 -11.16 -10.38 8.04
CA ASN A 255 -11.68 -10.31 9.41
C ASN A 255 -13.13 -9.79 9.51
N ARG A 256 -13.86 -9.69 8.38
CA ARG A 256 -15.21 -9.13 8.30
C ARG A 256 -16.23 -10.05 7.64
#